data_AF-A0A537NGE9-F1
#
_entry.id   AF-A0A537NGE9-F1
#
_cell.length_a   1.000
_cell.length_b   1.000
_cell.length_c   1.000
_cell.angle_alpha   90.00
_cell.angle_beta   90.00
_cell.angle_gamma   90.00
#
_symmetry.space_group_name_H-M   'P 1'
#
loop_
_entity.id
_entity.type
_entity.pdbx_description
1 polymer ?
#
loop_
_entity_poly.entity_id
_entity_poly.type
_entity_poly.pdbx_seq_one_letter_code
_entity_poly.pdbx_strand_id
1 'polypeptide(L)'
;MSTLELGVVGNCAIASLIDRRGRHVWHGFGRLDGDPVFNALLGGSEPAGGFMEAAVAGGQESRQRYLPNTAILETVVDGASGTLRIVDFAPRFRRFGRMFRPPLLVRRLEPVAGRPRVTLRLRPTFNYGSLKPAITSGSNHARFVGDAADGSITHILHETEFALDRPITLFVGADESIPENPDSLGRSFLAETESYWHGWVRDLNIPFDWQAAVIRAAITLKLCSFEDTGAILAALTTSVPEAAGTPRTWDYRFSWLRDSFFTVTALNRLSATRTMEGFVRFIVDIVEAGSSRGAADRIAPLFPIAPGTDTTEKLIGSLPGYRGYGPVRTGNAAVVQRQNDTYGS
;
A
#
# COMPACT_ATOMS: atom_id res chain seq x y z
N MET A 1 -12.74 6.66 -15.64
CA MET A 1 -11.44 7.36 -15.53
C MET A 1 -10.89 7.14 -14.13
N SER A 2 -9.59 6.86 -13.98
CA SER A 2 -8.94 6.72 -12.66
C SER A 2 -9.06 8.03 -11.86
N THR A 3 -9.42 7.96 -10.58
CA THR A 3 -9.48 9.11 -9.66
C THR A 3 -8.46 8.90 -8.53
N LEU A 4 -8.17 9.96 -7.77
CA LEU A 4 -7.37 9.87 -6.54
C LEU A 4 -8.23 9.58 -5.30
N GLU A 5 -9.52 9.29 -5.49
CA GLU A 5 -10.38 8.75 -4.42
C GLU A 5 -10.05 7.27 -4.22
N LEU A 6 -8.95 7.02 -3.50
CA LEU A 6 -8.41 5.69 -3.26
C LEU A 6 -8.45 5.38 -1.76
N GLY A 7 -8.85 4.15 -1.42
CA GLY A 7 -8.61 3.58 -0.10
C GLY A 7 -7.15 3.15 0.04
N VAL A 8 -6.61 3.20 1.25
CA VAL A 8 -5.27 2.74 1.59
C VAL A 8 -5.35 1.67 2.67
N VAL A 9 -4.71 0.53 2.39
CA VAL A 9 -4.48 -0.55 3.36
C VAL A 9 -2.98 -0.73 3.53
N GLY A 10 -2.52 -1.13 4.70
CA GLY A 10 -1.10 -1.32 4.96
C GLY A 10 -0.80 -1.67 6.41
N ASN A 11 0.46 -1.98 6.68
CA ASN A 11 0.91 -2.42 8.01
C ASN A 11 2.24 -1.80 8.45
N CYS A 12 2.63 -0.68 7.83
CA CYS A 12 3.89 0.03 8.06
C CYS A 12 5.15 -0.75 7.61
N ALA A 13 4.98 -1.81 6.82
CA ALA A 13 6.02 -2.45 6.02
C ALA A 13 5.68 -2.32 4.53
N ILE A 14 4.40 -2.52 4.21
CA ILE A 14 3.80 -2.31 2.89
C ILE A 14 2.53 -1.47 2.98
N ALA A 15 2.11 -0.94 1.83
CA ALA A 15 0.82 -0.30 1.64
C ALA A 15 0.31 -0.56 0.21
N SER A 16 -1.00 -0.50 0.03
CA SER A 16 -1.63 -0.60 -1.28
C SER A 16 -2.80 0.39 -1.39
N LEU A 17 -2.94 0.97 -2.59
CA LEU A 17 -4.06 1.87 -2.91
C LEU A 17 -5.10 1.14 -3.75
N ILE A 18 -6.35 1.30 -3.34
CA ILE A 18 -7.50 0.56 -3.85
C ILE A 18 -8.55 1.55 -4.36
N ASP A 19 -9.01 1.38 -5.58
CA ASP A 19 -10.05 2.25 -6.15
C ASP A 19 -11.45 1.91 -5.60
N ARG A 20 -12.46 2.71 -5.98
CA ARG A 20 -13.85 2.56 -5.51
C ARG A 20 -14.48 1.21 -5.86
N ARG A 21 -13.95 0.49 -6.86
CA ARG A 21 -14.44 -0.83 -7.29
C ARG A 21 -13.68 -1.98 -6.60
N GLY A 22 -12.76 -1.67 -5.69
CA GLY A 22 -11.95 -2.70 -5.04
C GLY A 22 -10.81 -3.19 -5.93
N ARG A 23 -10.31 -2.41 -6.89
CA ARG A 23 -9.09 -2.76 -7.63
C ARG A 23 -7.86 -2.19 -6.94
N HIS A 24 -6.86 -3.02 -6.66
CA HIS A 24 -5.55 -2.53 -6.25
C HIS A 24 -4.85 -1.91 -7.46
N VAL A 25 -4.59 -0.61 -7.40
CA VAL A 25 -3.99 0.18 -8.50
C VAL A 25 -2.57 0.63 -8.22
N TRP A 26 -2.14 0.51 -6.96
CA TRP A 26 -0.79 0.83 -6.51
C TRP A 26 -0.36 -0.11 -5.39
N HIS A 27 0.82 -0.71 -5.49
CA HIS A 27 1.45 -1.51 -4.44
C HIS A 27 2.92 -1.74 -4.74
N GLY A 28 3.81 -1.30 -3.83
CA GLY A 28 5.24 -1.60 -3.88
C GLY A 28 5.53 -3.02 -3.37
N PHE A 29 6.37 -3.75 -4.09
CA PHE A 29 6.74 -5.11 -3.72
C PHE A 29 7.69 -5.14 -2.53
N GLY A 30 7.35 -5.89 -1.49
CA GLY A 30 8.16 -6.12 -0.29
C GLY A 30 8.31 -4.92 0.66
N ARG A 31 8.23 -3.67 0.15
CA ARG A 31 8.44 -2.42 0.89
C ARG A 31 7.60 -1.27 0.32
N LEU A 32 7.41 -0.21 1.11
CA LEU A 32 6.69 1.01 0.70
C LEU A 32 7.30 1.72 -0.53
N ASP A 33 8.63 1.69 -0.68
CA ASP A 33 9.37 2.26 -1.82
C ASP A 33 9.79 1.21 -2.86
N GLY A 34 9.30 -0.03 -2.73
CA GLY A 34 9.61 -1.12 -3.66
C GLY A 34 9.13 -0.86 -5.09
N ASP A 35 9.56 -1.70 -6.03
CA ASP A 35 9.06 -1.71 -7.40
C ASP A 35 7.53 -1.88 -7.39
N PRO A 36 6.75 -0.97 -8.01
CA PRO A 36 5.30 -1.03 -7.92
C PRO A 36 4.75 -2.16 -8.82
N VAL A 37 4.51 -3.33 -8.23
CA VAL A 37 3.94 -4.50 -8.92
C VAL A 37 2.49 -4.26 -9.34
N PHE A 38 1.78 -3.48 -8.53
CA PHE A 38 0.57 -2.80 -8.98
C PHE A 38 0.93 -1.34 -9.26
N ASN A 39 0.78 -0.92 -10.51
CA ASN A 39 1.11 0.42 -11.02
C ASN A 39 0.06 0.94 -12.02
N ALA A 40 -1.12 0.32 -12.06
CA ALA A 40 -2.24 0.72 -12.92
C ALA A 40 -2.66 2.18 -12.70
N LEU A 41 -2.39 2.77 -11.54
CA LEU A 41 -2.57 4.20 -11.29
C LEU A 41 -1.82 5.08 -12.31
N LEU A 42 -0.64 4.64 -12.76
CA LEU A 42 0.19 5.30 -13.77
C LEU A 42 0.04 4.68 -15.17
N GLY A 43 -0.85 3.70 -15.34
CA GLY A 43 -1.07 2.99 -16.59
C GLY A 43 -2.06 3.66 -17.54
N GLY A 44 -2.40 4.94 -17.32
CA GLY A 44 -3.34 5.69 -18.15
C GLY A 44 -4.82 5.44 -17.77
N SER A 45 -5.73 5.66 -18.73
CA SER A 45 -7.18 5.49 -18.51
C SER A 45 -7.63 4.04 -18.49
N GLU A 46 -6.95 3.17 -19.26
CA GLU A 46 -7.26 1.75 -19.41
C GLU A 46 -5.98 0.91 -19.30
N PRO A 47 -5.47 0.71 -18.08
CA PRO A 47 -4.24 -0.05 -17.86
C PRO A 47 -4.44 -1.52 -18.26
N ALA A 48 -3.52 -2.06 -19.07
CA ALA A 48 -3.55 -3.47 -19.48
C ALA A 48 -3.08 -4.44 -18.39
N GLY A 49 -2.33 -3.94 -17.40
CA GLY A 49 -1.78 -4.68 -16.25
C GLY A 49 -1.39 -3.73 -15.11
N GLY A 50 -0.66 -4.23 -14.13
CA GLY A 50 -0.28 -3.52 -12.92
C GLY A 50 -1.40 -3.43 -11.90
N PHE A 51 -2.26 -4.44 -11.79
CA PHE A 51 -3.37 -4.42 -10.83
C PHE A 51 -3.81 -5.81 -10.34
N MET A 52 -4.56 -5.81 -9.25
CA MET A 52 -5.39 -6.93 -8.81
C MET A 52 -6.86 -6.49 -8.71
N GLU A 53 -7.77 -7.28 -9.28
CA GLU A 53 -9.21 -6.99 -9.35
C GLU A 53 -10.04 -8.26 -9.13
N ALA A 54 -11.18 -8.11 -8.43
CA ALA A 54 -12.28 -9.08 -8.45
C ALA A 54 -13.46 -8.43 -9.20
N ALA A 55 -13.55 -8.67 -10.51
CA ALA A 55 -14.56 -8.04 -11.36
C ALA A 55 -15.91 -8.77 -11.18
N VAL A 56 -16.96 -8.03 -10.81
CA VAL A 56 -18.32 -8.57 -10.63
C VAL A 56 -19.12 -8.39 -11.91
N ALA A 57 -19.74 -9.47 -12.39
CA ALA A 57 -20.55 -9.48 -13.60
C ALA A 57 -21.77 -8.54 -13.47
N GLY A 58 -21.90 -7.60 -14.41
CA GLY A 58 -22.93 -6.56 -14.35
C GLY A 58 -22.76 -5.57 -13.19
N GLY A 59 -21.57 -5.51 -12.57
CA GLY A 59 -21.26 -4.62 -11.46
C GLY A 59 -21.34 -3.14 -11.85
N GLN A 60 -22.33 -2.43 -11.30
CA GLN A 60 -22.62 -1.03 -11.64
C GLN A 60 -22.37 -0.09 -10.46
N GLU A 61 -22.81 -0.49 -9.26
CA GLU A 61 -22.71 0.30 -8.03
C GLU A 61 -21.70 -0.33 -7.06
N SER A 62 -20.95 0.53 -6.38
CA SER A 62 -20.01 0.11 -5.33
C SER A 62 -20.00 1.10 -4.17
N ARG A 63 -19.87 0.56 -2.97
CA ARG A 63 -19.81 1.32 -1.71
C ARG A 63 -18.53 0.92 -1.00
N GLN A 64 -17.71 1.89 -0.61
CA GLN A 64 -16.44 1.63 0.05
C GLN A 64 -16.40 2.37 1.38
N ARG A 65 -15.93 1.69 2.43
CA ARG A 65 -15.73 2.26 3.77
C ARG A 65 -14.59 1.55 4.48
N TYR A 66 -13.93 2.24 5.40
CA TYR A 66 -13.09 1.56 6.38
C TYR A 66 -13.97 0.91 7.44
N LEU A 67 -13.57 -0.27 7.94
CA LEU A 67 -14.15 -0.77 9.18
C LEU A 67 -13.81 0.24 10.31
N PRO A 68 -14.76 0.53 11.22
CA PRO A 68 -14.61 1.61 12.20
C PRO A 68 -13.28 1.56 12.95
N ASN A 69 -12.55 2.68 12.96
CA ASN A 69 -11.29 2.85 13.67
C ASN A 69 -10.16 1.88 13.24
N THR A 70 -10.14 1.46 11.97
CA THR A 70 -9.10 0.57 11.43
C THR A 70 -8.53 1.03 10.08
N ALA A 71 -7.45 0.37 9.65
CA ALA A 71 -6.96 0.42 8.28
C ALA A 71 -7.46 -0.75 7.42
N ILE A 72 -8.61 -1.34 7.76
CA ILE A 72 -9.24 -2.43 7.00
C ILE A 72 -10.30 -1.81 6.10
N LEU A 73 -10.24 -2.10 4.81
CA LEU A 73 -11.12 -1.53 3.81
C LEU A 73 -12.17 -2.54 3.37
N GLU A 74 -13.45 -2.18 3.48
CA GLU A 74 -14.58 -2.94 2.96
C GLU A 74 -15.07 -2.26 1.67
N THR A 75 -15.16 -3.02 0.59
CA THR A 75 -15.82 -2.61 -0.66
C THR A 75 -16.94 -3.57 -0.97
N VAL A 76 -18.17 -3.07 -1.09
CA VAL A 76 -19.36 -3.84 -1.47
C VAL A 76 -19.70 -3.49 -2.91
N VAL A 77 -19.84 -4.49 -3.77
CA VAL A 77 -20.13 -4.35 -5.20
C VAL A 77 -21.39 -5.12 -5.54
N ASP A 78 -22.40 -4.40 -6.03
CA ASP A 78 -23.68 -4.99 -6.45
C ASP A 78 -23.58 -5.44 -7.91
N GLY A 79 -23.77 -6.74 -8.16
CA GLY A 79 -23.77 -7.36 -9.48
C GLY A 79 -25.15 -7.83 -9.92
N ALA A 80 -25.25 -8.30 -11.16
CA ALA A 80 -26.53 -8.73 -11.75
C ALA A 80 -27.16 -9.96 -11.07
N SER A 81 -26.34 -10.81 -10.44
CA SER A 81 -26.74 -12.10 -9.85
C SER A 81 -26.52 -12.19 -8.34
N GLY A 82 -25.99 -11.13 -7.73
CA GLY A 82 -25.67 -11.09 -6.31
C GLY A 82 -24.72 -9.96 -5.96
N THR A 83 -24.47 -9.80 -4.65
CA THR A 83 -23.61 -8.77 -4.09
C THR A 83 -22.36 -9.40 -3.51
N LEU A 84 -21.20 -8.85 -3.89
CA LEU A 84 -19.89 -9.25 -3.39
C LEU A 84 -19.41 -8.25 -2.34
N ARG A 85 -18.97 -8.75 -1.18
CA ARG A 85 -18.16 -7.98 -0.23
C ARG A 85 -16.69 -8.35 -0.40
N ILE A 86 -15.85 -7.33 -0.51
CA ILE A 86 -14.39 -7.40 -0.57
C ILE A 86 -13.84 -6.77 0.70
N VAL A 87 -13.04 -7.49 1.47
CA VAL A 87 -12.34 -6.96 2.66
C VAL A 87 -10.84 -7.05 2.42
N ASP A 88 -10.20 -5.89 2.34
CA ASP A 88 -8.76 -5.75 2.11
C ASP A 88 -8.05 -5.23 3.35
N PHE A 89 -6.94 -5.86 3.70
CA PHE A 89 -6.09 -5.43 4.81
C PHE A 89 -4.66 -5.97 4.67
N ALA A 90 -3.73 -5.43 5.46
CA ALA A 90 -2.39 -6.00 5.63
C ALA A 90 -2.25 -6.45 7.10
N PRO A 91 -1.86 -7.70 7.39
CA PRO A 91 -1.80 -8.21 8.75
C PRO A 91 -0.88 -7.37 9.64
N ARG A 92 -1.39 -7.00 10.82
CA ARG A 92 -0.63 -6.27 11.83
C ARG A 92 -1.16 -6.55 13.23
N PHE A 93 -0.39 -7.27 14.04
CA PHE A 93 -0.77 -7.60 15.42
C PHE A 93 0.42 -8.14 16.21
N ARG A 94 0.29 -8.35 17.52
CA ARG A 94 1.34 -8.98 18.33
C ARG A 94 1.22 -10.50 18.24
N ARG A 95 2.29 -11.18 17.84
CA ARG A 95 2.39 -12.65 17.82
C ARG A 95 3.74 -13.06 18.34
N PHE A 96 3.78 -14.02 19.28
CA PHE A 96 5.01 -14.51 19.90
C PHE A 96 5.92 -13.39 20.45
N GLY A 97 5.34 -12.42 21.17
CA GLY A 97 6.07 -11.33 21.82
C GLY A 97 6.55 -10.19 20.90
N ARG A 98 6.43 -10.35 19.57
CA ARG A 98 6.85 -9.35 18.58
C ARG A 98 5.69 -8.80 17.77
N MET A 99 5.90 -7.66 17.12
CA MET A 99 4.96 -7.15 16.13
C MET A 99 5.04 -8.01 14.86
N PHE A 100 3.98 -8.71 14.55
CA PHE A 100 3.79 -9.44 13.31
C PHE A 100 3.22 -8.48 12.26
N ARG A 101 4.02 -8.18 11.23
CA ARG A 101 3.68 -7.26 10.13
C ARG A 101 4.37 -7.72 8.82
N PRO A 102 4.07 -8.93 8.32
CA PRO A 102 4.70 -9.45 7.11
C PRO A 102 4.38 -8.54 5.90
N PRO A 103 5.22 -8.49 4.87
CA PRO A 103 4.92 -7.80 3.61
C PRO A 103 3.86 -8.58 2.81
N LEU A 104 2.64 -8.62 3.34
CA LEU A 104 1.54 -9.47 2.90
C LEU A 104 0.24 -8.67 2.88
N LEU A 105 -0.43 -8.66 1.73
CA LEU A 105 -1.81 -8.22 1.58
C LEU A 105 -2.73 -9.43 1.73
N VAL A 106 -3.87 -9.22 2.38
CA VAL A 106 -4.94 -10.20 2.49
C VAL A 106 -6.23 -9.59 1.95
N ARG A 107 -6.86 -10.30 1.02
CA ARG A 107 -8.12 -9.94 0.40
C ARG A 107 -9.13 -11.05 0.64
N ARG A 108 -10.25 -10.76 1.28
CA ARG A 108 -11.35 -11.71 1.48
C ARG A 108 -12.52 -11.34 0.57
N LEU A 109 -13.01 -12.30 -0.19
CA LEU A 109 -14.14 -12.18 -1.11
C LEU A 109 -15.29 -13.00 -0.57
N GLU A 110 -16.41 -12.35 -0.26
CA GLU A 110 -17.54 -12.97 0.42
C GLU A 110 -18.86 -12.68 -0.32
N PRO A 111 -19.62 -13.70 -0.73
CA PRO A 111 -20.97 -13.48 -1.24
C PRO A 111 -21.88 -13.08 -0.07
N VAL A 112 -22.49 -11.90 -0.13
CA VAL A 112 -23.38 -11.40 0.94
C VAL A 112 -24.86 -11.46 0.57
N ALA A 113 -25.17 -11.53 -0.73
CA ALA A 113 -26.50 -11.77 -1.25
C ALA A 113 -26.43 -12.45 -2.62
N GLY A 114 -27.36 -13.37 -2.90
CA GLY A 114 -27.40 -14.09 -4.18
C GLY A 114 -26.14 -14.93 -4.43
N ARG A 115 -25.79 -15.09 -5.71
CA ARG A 115 -24.60 -15.84 -6.17
C ARG A 115 -23.80 -14.95 -7.14
N PRO A 116 -23.00 -14.00 -6.63
CA PRO A 116 -22.28 -13.07 -7.49
C PRO A 116 -21.34 -13.85 -8.41
N ARG A 117 -21.36 -13.49 -9.69
CA ARG A 117 -20.41 -14.00 -10.69
C ARG A 117 -19.18 -13.11 -10.74
N VAL A 118 -18.01 -13.70 -10.53
CA VAL A 118 -16.75 -12.98 -10.31
C VAL A 118 -15.67 -13.50 -11.26
N THR A 119 -14.88 -12.58 -11.78
CA THR A 119 -13.61 -12.86 -12.47
C THR A 119 -12.46 -12.29 -11.66
N LEU A 120 -11.54 -13.15 -11.24
CA LEU A 120 -10.31 -12.72 -10.56
C LEU A 120 -9.25 -12.40 -11.61
N ARG A 121 -8.74 -11.16 -11.57
CA ARG A 121 -7.67 -10.69 -12.46
C ARG A 121 -6.49 -10.25 -11.61
N LEU A 122 -5.40 -10.99 -11.71
CA LEU A 122 -4.14 -10.66 -11.05
C LEU A 122 -3.08 -10.48 -12.14
N ARG A 123 -2.79 -9.22 -12.46
CA ARG A 123 -1.88 -8.85 -13.56
C ARG A 123 -0.73 -8.00 -13.03
N PRO A 124 0.14 -8.51 -12.14
CA PRO A 124 1.29 -7.75 -11.68
C PRO A 124 2.26 -7.48 -12.83
N THR A 125 3.02 -6.40 -12.72
CA THR A 125 4.08 -6.05 -13.66
C THR A 125 5.30 -5.57 -12.91
N PHE A 126 6.49 -5.90 -13.37
CA PHE A 126 7.75 -5.55 -12.72
C PHE A 126 8.51 -4.49 -13.50
N ASN A 127 9.53 -3.92 -12.86
CA ASN A 127 10.37 -2.85 -13.37
C ASN A 127 9.54 -1.69 -13.94
N TYR A 128 8.64 -1.16 -13.10
CA TYR A 128 7.72 -0.09 -13.48
C TYR A 128 6.94 -0.38 -14.78
N GLY A 129 6.35 -1.58 -14.88
CA GLY A 129 5.48 -1.95 -16.00
C GLY A 129 6.20 -2.51 -17.23
N SER A 130 7.54 -2.49 -17.28
CA SER A 130 8.29 -2.94 -18.46
C SER A 130 8.39 -4.46 -18.57
N LEU A 131 8.28 -5.18 -17.45
CA LEU A 131 8.44 -6.62 -17.39
C LEU A 131 7.12 -7.31 -17.00
N LYS A 132 6.67 -8.24 -17.84
CA LYS A 132 5.58 -9.16 -17.50
C LYS A 132 6.17 -10.41 -16.84
N PRO A 133 5.69 -10.83 -15.67
CA PRO A 133 6.24 -12.00 -15.00
C PRO A 133 5.89 -13.29 -15.71
N ALA A 134 6.77 -14.28 -15.59
CA ALA A 134 6.41 -15.66 -15.86
C ALA A 134 5.46 -16.16 -14.76
N ILE A 135 4.42 -16.90 -15.16
CA ILE A 135 3.41 -17.43 -14.25
C ILE A 135 3.59 -18.94 -14.13
N THR A 136 3.71 -19.42 -12.91
CA THR A 136 3.71 -20.83 -12.51
C THR A 136 2.53 -21.10 -11.59
N SER A 137 2.15 -22.36 -11.39
CA SER A 137 1.03 -22.71 -10.52
C SER A 137 1.24 -24.06 -9.85
N GLY A 138 0.76 -24.18 -8.61
CA GLY A 138 0.58 -25.44 -7.89
C GLY A 138 -0.89 -25.87 -7.90
N SER A 139 -1.36 -26.55 -6.85
CA SER A 139 -2.76 -27.02 -6.76
C SER A 139 -3.73 -26.00 -6.16
N ASN A 140 -3.26 -25.18 -5.21
CA ASN A 140 -4.03 -24.09 -4.56
C ASN A 140 -3.24 -22.76 -4.45
N HIS A 141 -2.12 -22.64 -5.16
CA HIS A 141 -1.38 -21.39 -5.30
C HIS A 141 -1.05 -21.12 -6.78
N ALA A 142 -1.35 -19.92 -7.29
CA ALA A 142 -0.69 -19.42 -8.50
C ALA A 142 0.60 -18.74 -8.05
N ARG A 143 1.76 -19.23 -8.48
CA ARG A 143 3.05 -18.59 -8.26
C ARG A 143 3.40 -17.78 -9.50
N PHE A 144 3.20 -16.48 -9.47
CA PHE A 144 3.98 -15.61 -10.37
C PHE A 144 5.43 -15.79 -9.93
N VAL A 145 6.44 -15.78 -10.81
CA VAL A 145 7.82 -15.71 -10.31
C VAL A 145 7.93 -14.37 -9.56
N GLY A 146 7.63 -14.44 -8.24
CA GLY A 146 7.16 -13.37 -7.34
C GLY A 146 5.65 -13.35 -6.93
N ASP A 147 5.04 -14.42 -6.38
CA ASP A 147 3.95 -14.42 -5.31
C ASP A 147 2.83 -15.48 -5.49
N ALA A 148 2.23 -15.94 -4.37
CA ALA A 148 1.17 -16.97 -4.26
C ALA A 148 -0.29 -16.39 -4.21
N ALA A 149 -1.34 -17.18 -4.50
CA ALA A 149 -2.77 -16.81 -4.31
C ALA A 149 -3.70 -18.06 -4.19
N ASP A 150 -4.69 -18.07 -3.29
CA ASP A 150 -5.68 -19.18 -3.11
C ASP A 150 -6.95 -18.99 -3.96
N GLY A 151 -7.54 -20.09 -4.44
CA GLY A 151 -8.65 -20.13 -5.38
C GLY A 151 -8.44 -21.15 -6.48
N SER A 152 -9.44 -21.40 -7.34
CA SER A 152 -9.21 -22.22 -8.53
C SER A 152 -8.18 -21.50 -9.40
N ILE A 153 -6.97 -22.03 -9.41
CA ILE A 153 -5.86 -21.40 -10.13
C ILE A 153 -6.16 -21.32 -11.61
N THR A 154 -6.82 -22.33 -12.17
CA THR A 154 -7.34 -22.30 -13.55
C THR A 154 -8.20 -21.07 -13.79
N HIS A 155 -9.09 -20.68 -12.86
CA HIS A 155 -9.92 -19.49 -13.02
C HIS A 155 -9.13 -18.18 -12.90
N ILE A 156 -8.12 -18.14 -12.02
CA ILE A 156 -7.24 -16.96 -11.87
C ILE A 156 -6.34 -16.79 -13.10
N LEU A 157 -5.74 -17.88 -13.59
CA LEU A 157 -4.82 -17.88 -14.74
C LEU A 157 -5.52 -17.59 -16.06
N HIS A 158 -6.73 -18.11 -16.25
CA HIS A 158 -7.50 -17.91 -17.47
C HIS A 158 -8.50 -16.76 -17.37
N GLU A 159 -8.56 -16.07 -16.22
CA GLU A 159 -9.52 -15.01 -15.93
C GLU A 159 -10.96 -15.41 -16.29
N THR A 160 -11.35 -16.64 -15.95
CA THR A 160 -12.68 -17.14 -16.25
C THR A 160 -13.67 -16.74 -15.16
N GLU A 161 -14.87 -16.39 -15.59
CA GLU A 161 -15.95 -16.02 -14.70
C GLU A 161 -16.55 -17.26 -14.01
N PHE A 162 -16.69 -17.21 -12.69
CA PHE A 162 -17.32 -18.27 -11.91
C PHE A 162 -18.32 -17.70 -10.89
N ALA A 163 -19.28 -18.53 -10.46
CA ALA A 163 -20.18 -18.17 -9.37
C ALA A 163 -19.47 -18.35 -8.03
N LEU A 164 -19.43 -17.30 -7.21
CA LEU A 164 -18.89 -17.36 -5.86
C LEU A 164 -19.97 -17.87 -4.89
N ASP A 165 -19.85 -19.12 -4.47
CA ASP A 165 -20.77 -19.80 -3.55
C ASP A 165 -20.27 -19.83 -2.09
N ARG A 166 -18.96 -19.67 -1.90
CA ARG A 166 -18.29 -19.62 -0.59
C ARG A 166 -17.23 -18.51 -0.55
N PRO A 167 -16.84 -18.05 0.65
CA PRO A 167 -15.72 -17.13 0.79
C PRO A 167 -14.41 -17.67 0.17
N ILE A 168 -13.65 -16.76 -0.43
CA ILE A 168 -12.27 -17.00 -0.90
C ILE A 168 -11.36 -15.98 -0.24
N THR A 169 -10.18 -16.41 0.23
CA THR A 169 -9.16 -15.52 0.79
C THR A 169 -7.94 -15.54 -0.12
N LEU A 170 -7.56 -14.40 -0.67
CA LEU A 170 -6.32 -14.23 -1.41
C LEU A 170 -5.25 -13.66 -0.48
N PHE A 171 -4.08 -14.27 -0.49
CA PHE A 171 -2.86 -13.74 0.10
C PHE A 171 -1.99 -13.24 -1.04
N VAL A 172 -1.40 -12.05 -0.94
CA VAL A 172 -0.49 -11.50 -1.95
C VAL A 172 0.73 -10.95 -1.24
N GLY A 173 1.88 -11.55 -1.50
CA GLY A 173 3.16 -11.26 -0.88
C GLY A 173 4.14 -12.37 -1.20
N ALA A 174 5.33 -12.28 -0.61
CA ALA A 174 6.46 -13.18 -0.89
C ALA A 174 6.05 -14.66 -0.95
N ASP A 175 6.77 -15.43 -1.77
CA ASP A 175 6.55 -16.86 -2.03
C ASP A 175 6.81 -17.72 -0.77
N GLU A 176 5.87 -17.66 0.17
CA GLU A 176 5.85 -18.40 1.41
C GLU A 176 4.66 -19.36 1.41
N SER A 177 4.93 -20.61 1.82
CA SER A 177 3.89 -21.61 1.98
C SER A 177 2.92 -21.20 3.09
N ILE A 178 1.62 -21.23 2.79
CA ILE A 178 0.56 -21.04 3.77
C ILE A 178 0.35 -22.38 4.49
N PRO A 179 0.65 -22.49 5.80
CA PRO A 179 0.67 -23.77 6.50
C PRO A 179 -0.72 -24.31 6.87
N GLU A 180 -1.75 -23.47 6.81
CA GLU A 180 -3.11 -23.75 7.27
C GLU A 180 -4.12 -23.46 6.17
N ASN A 181 -5.40 -23.78 6.41
CA ASN A 181 -6.47 -23.42 5.49
C ASN A 181 -6.52 -21.88 5.29
N PRO A 182 -6.45 -21.38 4.03
CA PRO A 182 -6.38 -19.95 3.76
C PRO A 182 -7.53 -19.12 4.33
N ASP A 183 -8.76 -19.63 4.31
CA ASP A 183 -9.91 -18.89 4.85
C ASP A 183 -9.88 -18.83 6.38
N SER A 184 -9.52 -19.91 7.06
CA SER A 184 -9.33 -19.91 8.52
C SER A 184 -8.24 -18.93 8.94
N LEU A 185 -7.09 -18.95 8.24
CA LEU A 185 -5.99 -18.04 8.51
C LEU A 185 -6.36 -16.58 8.21
N GLY A 186 -7.05 -16.34 7.10
CA GLY A 186 -7.54 -15.02 6.70
C GLY A 186 -8.49 -14.42 7.74
N ARG A 187 -9.41 -15.23 8.28
CA ARG A 187 -10.31 -14.82 9.37
C ARG A 187 -9.55 -14.51 10.67
N SER A 188 -8.58 -15.34 11.05
CA SER A 188 -7.75 -15.09 12.24
C SER A 188 -6.98 -13.78 12.09
N PHE A 189 -6.28 -13.60 10.95
CA PHE A 189 -5.50 -12.38 10.69
C PHE A 189 -6.38 -11.14 10.64
N LEU A 190 -7.60 -11.23 10.11
CA LEU A 190 -8.55 -10.13 10.10
C LEU A 190 -8.92 -9.71 11.53
N ALA A 191 -9.34 -10.67 12.36
CA ALA A 191 -9.74 -10.41 13.75
C ALA A 191 -8.58 -9.85 14.60
N GLU A 192 -7.38 -10.41 14.46
CA GLU A 192 -6.20 -9.93 15.17
C GLU A 192 -5.78 -8.51 14.71
N THR A 193 -5.88 -8.24 13.40
CA THR A 193 -5.58 -6.91 12.84
C THR A 193 -6.61 -5.86 13.26
N GLU A 194 -7.90 -6.22 13.30
CA GLU A 194 -8.96 -5.36 13.82
C GLU A 194 -8.72 -5.01 15.29
N SER A 195 -8.46 -6.03 16.12
CA SER A 195 -8.12 -5.86 17.54
C SER A 195 -6.90 -4.96 17.74
N TYR A 196 -5.85 -5.13 16.92
CA TYR A 196 -4.68 -4.26 16.95
C TYR A 196 -5.06 -2.80 16.68
N TRP A 197 -5.85 -2.52 15.65
CA TRP A 197 -6.23 -1.15 15.30
C TRP A 197 -7.12 -0.51 16.36
N HIS A 198 -8.09 -1.24 16.90
CA HIS A 198 -8.92 -0.75 18.02
C HIS A 198 -8.07 -0.46 19.25
N GLY A 199 -7.12 -1.35 19.58
CA GLY A 199 -6.15 -1.11 20.64
C GLY A 199 -5.32 0.13 20.40
N TRP A 200 -4.78 0.30 19.19
CA TRP A 200 -3.96 1.45 18.83
C TRP A 200 -4.74 2.77 18.88
N VAL A 201 -5.97 2.81 18.35
CA VAL A 201 -6.82 4.01 18.37
C VAL A 201 -7.23 4.36 19.80
N ARG A 202 -7.53 3.36 20.65
CA ARG A 202 -7.87 3.56 22.06
C ARG A 202 -6.71 4.18 22.87
N ASP A 203 -5.47 3.92 22.47
CA ASP A 203 -4.28 4.50 23.11
C ASP A 203 -4.03 5.97 22.67
N LEU A 204 -4.78 6.50 21.71
CA LEU A 204 -4.63 7.88 21.24
C LEU A 204 -5.39 8.88 22.13
N ASN A 205 -4.80 10.05 22.33
CA ASN A 205 -5.49 11.20 22.92
C ASN A 205 -6.33 11.93 21.85
N ILE A 206 -7.55 11.44 21.60
CA ILE A 206 -8.43 11.94 20.55
C ILE A 206 -9.31 13.08 21.11
N PRO A 207 -9.37 14.26 20.46
CA PRO A 207 -10.24 15.34 20.88
C PRO A 207 -11.73 14.95 20.76
N PHE A 208 -12.61 15.64 21.47
CA PHE A 208 -14.06 15.39 21.38
C PHE A 208 -14.62 15.75 20.00
N ASP A 209 -14.15 16.85 19.42
CA ASP A 209 -14.58 17.31 18.10
C ASP A 209 -13.83 16.57 16.99
N TRP A 210 -14.53 16.30 15.88
CA TRP A 210 -13.94 15.74 14.65
C TRP A 210 -13.25 14.38 14.81
N GLN A 211 -13.63 13.57 15.80
CA GLN A 211 -13.02 12.26 16.11
C GLN A 211 -12.77 11.39 14.87
N ALA A 212 -13.79 11.22 14.04
CA ALA A 212 -13.70 10.40 12.83
C ALA A 212 -12.60 10.89 11.86
N ALA A 213 -12.50 12.21 11.67
CA ALA A 213 -11.47 12.80 10.80
C ALA A 213 -10.07 12.67 11.42
N VAL A 214 -9.94 12.90 12.73
CA VAL A 214 -8.66 12.78 13.45
C VAL A 214 -8.14 11.35 13.43
N ILE A 215 -9.00 10.36 13.74
CA ILE A 215 -8.63 8.94 13.73
C ILE A 215 -8.21 8.52 12.34
N ARG A 216 -8.98 8.89 11.30
CA ARG A 216 -8.63 8.56 9.92
C ARG A 216 -7.31 9.20 9.50
N ALA A 217 -7.08 10.47 9.81
CA ALA A 217 -5.82 11.13 9.53
C ALA A 217 -4.64 10.44 10.24
N ALA A 218 -4.79 10.13 11.53
CA ALA A 218 -3.76 9.46 12.34
C ALA A 218 -3.40 8.08 11.79
N ILE A 219 -4.38 7.26 11.42
CA ILE A 219 -4.13 5.97 10.77
C ILE A 219 -3.39 6.18 9.44
N THR A 220 -3.79 7.16 8.62
CA THR A 220 -3.13 7.41 7.33
C THR A 220 -1.66 7.80 7.51
N LEU A 221 -1.37 8.73 8.43
CA LEU A 221 -0.01 9.13 8.77
C LEU A 221 0.83 7.94 9.28
N LYS A 222 0.23 7.08 10.11
CA LYS A 222 0.88 5.85 10.56
C LYS A 222 1.20 4.89 9.42
N LEU A 223 0.33 4.77 8.42
CA LEU A 223 0.59 3.91 7.25
C LEU A 223 1.74 4.44 6.37
N CYS A 224 2.06 5.73 6.43
CA CYS A 224 3.25 6.32 5.80
C CYS A 224 4.54 6.10 6.61
N SER A 225 4.47 5.57 7.83
CA SER A 225 5.66 5.25 8.63
C SER A 225 6.22 3.88 8.22
N PHE A 226 7.50 3.80 7.88
CA PHE A 226 8.22 2.56 7.64
C PHE A 226 8.94 2.12 8.92
N GLU A 227 8.30 1.36 9.81
CA GLU A 227 8.86 1.14 11.17
C GLU A 227 10.04 0.14 11.20
N ASP A 228 10.51 -0.35 10.05
CA ASP A 228 11.76 -1.14 10.03
C ASP A 228 12.94 -0.21 10.38
N THR A 229 13.10 0.86 9.61
CA THR A 229 14.11 1.90 9.89
C THR A 229 13.59 3.01 10.79
N GLY A 230 12.29 3.33 10.70
CA GLY A 230 11.67 4.49 11.35
C GLY A 230 11.46 5.69 10.42
N ALA A 231 11.81 5.55 9.13
CA ALA A 231 11.54 6.57 8.11
C ALA A 231 10.04 6.84 7.93
N ILE A 232 9.68 8.06 7.52
CA ILE A 232 8.30 8.45 7.25
C ILE A 232 8.22 8.99 5.82
N LEU A 233 7.42 8.37 4.97
CA LEU A 233 7.29 8.76 3.57
C LEU A 233 6.46 10.05 3.47
N ALA A 234 6.83 10.93 2.53
CA ALA A 234 5.99 12.07 2.17
C ALA A 234 4.70 11.64 1.46
N ALA A 235 4.78 10.63 0.58
CA ALA A 235 3.61 9.98 -0.01
C ALA A 235 3.89 8.51 -0.35
N LEU A 236 2.83 7.72 -0.51
CA LEU A 236 2.92 6.30 -0.86
C LEU A 236 3.18 6.05 -2.36
N THR A 237 3.08 7.08 -3.19
CA THR A 237 3.14 6.99 -4.67
C THR A 237 4.26 7.82 -5.26
N THR A 238 4.65 7.48 -6.49
CA THR A 238 5.42 8.37 -7.35
C THR A 238 4.56 8.89 -8.51
N SER A 239 4.98 10.00 -9.12
CA SER A 239 4.58 10.42 -10.46
C SER A 239 3.12 10.79 -10.66
N VAL A 240 2.35 10.91 -9.57
CA VAL A 240 1.07 11.63 -9.59
C VAL A 240 1.39 13.14 -9.63
N PRO A 241 0.84 13.90 -10.58
CA PRO A 241 1.20 15.30 -10.75
C PRO A 241 0.65 16.17 -9.62
N GLU A 242 1.45 17.12 -9.14
CA GLU A 242 0.99 18.13 -8.17
C GLU A 242 -0.10 19.04 -8.74
N ALA A 243 -0.06 19.28 -10.05
CA ALA A 243 -1.05 20.05 -10.78
C ALA A 243 -1.34 19.39 -12.14
N ALA A 244 -2.62 19.30 -12.50
CA ALA A 244 -3.06 18.65 -13.74
C ALA A 244 -2.38 19.27 -14.98
N GLY A 245 -1.93 18.43 -15.91
CA GLY A 245 -1.30 18.88 -17.15
C GLY A 245 0.11 19.46 -17.01
N THR A 246 0.72 19.38 -15.82
CA THR A 246 2.10 19.86 -15.59
C THR A 246 3.09 18.69 -15.51
N PRO A 247 4.38 18.92 -15.80
CA PRO A 247 5.41 17.90 -15.66
C PRO A 247 5.85 17.69 -14.19
N ARG A 248 5.08 18.17 -13.20
CA ARG A 248 5.39 18.16 -11.76
C ARG A 248 5.03 16.80 -11.12
N THR A 249 5.68 15.74 -11.56
CA THR A 249 5.37 14.33 -11.26
C THR A 249 6.54 13.64 -10.54
N TRP A 250 6.94 14.17 -9.38
CA TRP A 250 8.08 13.63 -8.62
C TRP A 250 7.77 12.34 -7.87
N ASP A 251 8.83 11.64 -7.48
CA ASP A 251 8.73 10.52 -6.54
C ASP A 251 8.77 11.05 -5.10
N TYR A 252 7.70 10.79 -4.36
CA TYR A 252 7.51 11.21 -2.98
C TYR A 252 7.64 10.05 -1.98
N ARG A 253 8.08 8.87 -2.43
CA ARG A 253 8.27 7.67 -1.58
C ARG A 253 9.55 7.70 -0.73
N PHE A 254 10.09 8.89 -0.51
CA PHE A 254 11.28 9.16 0.29
C PHE A 254 10.90 9.81 1.62
N SER A 255 11.82 9.72 2.58
CA SER A 255 11.70 10.42 3.85
C SER A 255 12.18 11.86 3.68
N TRP A 256 11.24 12.77 3.47
CA TRP A 256 11.51 14.21 3.51
C TRP A 256 11.51 14.67 4.96
N LEU A 257 12.59 15.31 5.41
CA LEU A 257 12.76 15.63 6.83
C LEU A 257 11.66 16.54 7.35
N ARG A 258 11.29 17.55 6.56
CA ARG A 258 10.21 18.49 6.85
C ARG A 258 8.85 17.79 7.00
N ASP A 259 8.47 16.96 6.03
CA ASP A 259 7.20 16.24 6.01
C ASP A 259 7.12 15.23 7.15
N SER A 260 8.24 14.58 7.45
CA SER A 260 8.38 13.67 8.57
C SER A 260 8.21 14.40 9.90
N PHE A 261 8.81 15.59 10.06
CA PHE A 261 8.63 16.42 11.24
C PHE A 261 7.15 16.78 11.50
N PHE A 262 6.42 17.21 10.46
CA PHE A 262 4.99 17.51 10.60
C PHE A 262 4.17 16.27 10.98
N THR A 263 4.51 15.11 10.40
CA THR A 263 3.87 13.84 10.73
C THR A 263 4.11 13.44 12.18
N VAL A 264 5.36 13.51 12.64
CA VAL A 264 5.75 13.23 14.04
C VAL A 264 5.05 14.18 15.00
N THR A 265 5.04 15.48 14.69
CA THR A 265 4.37 16.49 15.52
C THR A 265 2.87 16.21 15.64
N ALA A 266 2.21 15.88 14.53
CA ALA A 266 0.79 15.54 14.54
C ALA A 266 0.49 14.29 15.37
N LEU A 267 1.27 13.22 15.20
CA LEU A 267 1.09 11.97 15.94
C LEU A 267 1.42 12.12 17.44
N ASN A 268 2.44 12.90 17.79
CA ASN A 268 2.79 13.20 19.18
C ASN A 268 1.69 13.96 19.92
N ARG A 269 1.00 14.90 19.26
CA ARG A 269 -0.17 15.59 19.84
C ARG A 269 -1.30 14.61 20.19
N LEU A 270 -1.35 13.45 19.54
CA LEU A 270 -2.27 12.36 19.83
C LEU A 270 -1.68 11.29 20.77
N SER A 271 -0.53 11.55 21.40
CA SER A 271 0.20 10.61 22.28
C SER A 271 0.75 9.35 21.58
N ALA A 272 0.83 9.34 20.25
CA ALA A 272 1.43 8.24 19.48
C ALA A 272 2.97 8.37 19.38
N THR A 273 3.68 8.23 20.51
CA THR A 273 5.13 8.53 20.61
C THR A 273 6.05 7.52 19.93
N ARG A 274 5.62 6.26 19.73
CA ARG A 274 6.47 5.22 19.11
C ARG A 274 6.97 5.59 17.71
N THR A 275 6.18 6.34 16.94
CA THR A 275 6.61 6.82 15.62
C THR A 275 7.75 7.83 15.73
N MET A 276 7.72 8.71 16.74
CA MET A 276 8.80 9.65 17.03
C MET A 276 10.10 8.92 17.39
N GLU A 277 10.04 7.93 18.28
CA GLU A 277 11.22 7.16 18.69
C GLU A 277 11.91 6.49 17.48
N GLY A 278 11.11 5.90 16.59
CA GLY A 278 11.61 5.32 15.33
C GLY A 278 12.24 6.37 14.42
N PHE A 279 11.58 7.53 14.25
CA PHE A 279 12.10 8.60 13.41
C PHE A 279 13.40 9.21 13.96
N VAL A 280 13.52 9.42 15.27
CA VAL A 280 14.76 9.92 15.89
C VAL A 280 15.91 8.96 15.62
N ARG A 281 15.69 7.64 15.79
CA ARG A 281 16.71 6.63 15.47
C ARG A 281 17.13 6.71 13.99
N PHE A 282 16.15 6.80 13.08
CA PHE A 282 16.42 6.95 11.65
C PHE A 282 17.31 8.17 11.32
N ILE A 283 17.06 9.32 11.97
CA ILE A 283 17.87 10.53 11.78
C ILE A 283 19.28 10.37 12.36
N VAL A 284 19.42 9.79 13.55
CA VAL A 284 20.73 9.53 14.16
C VAL A 284 21.56 8.63 13.23
N ASP A 285 20.99 7.55 12.73
CA ASP A 285 21.66 6.62 11.81
C ASP A 285 22.14 7.35 10.52
N ILE A 286 21.32 8.26 9.98
CA ILE A 286 21.67 9.09 8.81
C ILE A 286 22.85 10.01 9.12
N VAL A 287 22.83 10.71 10.25
CA VAL A 287 23.86 11.68 10.63
C VAL A 287 25.19 10.97 10.90
N GLU A 288 25.16 9.82 11.56
CA GLU A 288 26.35 8.99 11.83
C GLU A 288 26.96 8.44 10.53
N ALA A 289 26.12 7.95 9.60
CA ALA A 289 26.56 7.47 8.30
C ALA A 289 27.16 8.60 7.43
N GLY A 290 26.57 9.80 7.47
CA GLY A 290 27.08 10.99 6.77
C GLY A 290 28.40 11.50 7.32
N SER A 291 28.54 11.51 8.65
CA SER A 291 29.77 11.90 9.36
C SER A 291 30.94 10.98 9.01
N SER A 292 30.68 9.67 8.96
CA SER A 292 31.68 8.66 8.60
C SER A 292 32.19 8.76 7.15
N ARG A 293 31.43 9.42 6.27
CA ARG A 293 31.78 9.64 4.85
C ARG A 293 32.43 11.00 4.57
N GLY A 294 32.76 11.77 5.61
CA GLY A 294 33.33 13.12 5.46
C GLY A 294 32.32 14.15 4.91
N ALA A 295 31.02 13.84 4.95
CA ALA A 295 29.94 14.70 4.50
C ALA A 295 29.20 15.35 5.68
N ALA A 296 29.86 15.48 6.84
CA ALA A 296 29.28 15.93 8.11
C ALA A 296 28.65 17.34 8.06
N ASP A 297 29.04 18.17 7.10
CA ASP A 297 28.63 19.58 7.06
C ASP A 297 27.23 19.79 6.47
N ARG A 298 26.57 18.75 5.92
CA ARG A 298 25.32 18.93 5.15
C ARG A 298 24.32 17.79 5.32
N ILE A 299 23.09 18.14 5.71
CA ILE A 299 21.93 17.25 5.72
C ILE A 299 21.15 17.44 4.41
N ALA A 300 20.93 16.36 3.66
CA ALA A 300 20.11 16.39 2.44
C ALA A 300 18.62 16.62 2.78
N PRO A 301 17.82 17.20 1.86
CA PRO A 301 16.39 17.43 2.12
C PRO A 301 15.57 16.15 2.31
N LEU A 302 15.97 15.08 1.64
CA LEU A 302 15.31 13.78 1.64
C LEU A 302 16.30 12.62 1.73
N PHE A 303 15.81 11.50 2.24
CA PHE A 303 16.58 10.27 2.40
C PHE A 303 15.80 9.04 1.93
N PRO A 304 16.49 8.01 1.42
CA PRO A 304 15.89 6.70 1.19
C PRO A 304 15.34 6.13 2.50
N ILE A 305 14.19 5.46 2.43
CA ILE A 305 13.55 4.89 3.63
C ILE A 305 14.26 3.65 4.16
N ALA A 306 15.08 2.99 3.33
CA ALA A 306 15.99 1.95 3.79
C ALA A 306 17.33 1.98 3.04
N PRO A 307 18.39 1.38 3.63
CA PRO A 307 19.70 1.32 3.00
C PRO A 307 19.65 0.66 1.61
N GLY A 308 20.49 1.16 0.70
CA GLY A 308 20.63 0.60 -0.65
C GLY A 308 19.59 1.05 -1.67
N THR A 309 18.56 1.83 -1.29
CA THR A 309 17.65 2.46 -2.27
C THR A 309 18.37 3.57 -3.04
N ASP A 310 18.31 3.51 -4.37
CA ASP A 310 18.83 4.54 -5.28
C ASP A 310 17.88 5.75 -5.32
N THR A 311 18.40 6.93 -5.01
CA THR A 311 17.65 8.20 -5.07
C THR A 311 17.81 8.93 -6.40
N THR A 312 18.64 8.42 -7.31
CA THR A 312 18.93 9.06 -8.61
C THR A 312 17.64 9.18 -9.41
N GLU A 313 17.32 10.42 -9.81
CA GLU A 313 16.14 10.66 -10.63
C GLU A 313 16.29 10.01 -12.02
N LYS A 314 15.29 9.21 -12.41
CA LYS A 314 15.22 8.54 -13.72
C LYS A 314 13.83 8.69 -14.30
N LEU A 315 13.77 8.87 -15.62
CA LEU A 315 12.53 8.85 -16.37
C LEU A 315 12.16 7.41 -16.73
N ILE A 316 10.89 7.05 -16.52
CA ILE A 316 10.34 5.75 -16.87
C ILE A 316 9.51 5.88 -18.15
N GLY A 317 9.94 5.22 -19.22
CA GLY A 317 9.26 5.23 -20.52
C GLY A 317 8.18 4.17 -20.70
N SER A 318 8.09 3.18 -19.81
CA SER A 318 7.16 2.05 -19.90
C SER A 318 5.74 2.36 -19.43
N LEU A 319 5.53 3.48 -18.72
CA LEU A 319 4.23 3.88 -18.19
C LEU A 319 3.84 5.26 -18.76
N PRO A 320 2.58 5.43 -19.22
CA PRO A 320 2.11 6.70 -19.78
C PRO A 320 1.91 7.80 -18.72
N GLY A 321 1.82 7.44 -17.44
CA GLY A 321 1.60 8.36 -16.32
C GLY A 321 0.13 8.47 -15.90
N TYR A 322 -0.11 9.13 -14.77
CA TYR A 322 -1.45 9.29 -14.20
C TYR A 322 -2.35 10.04 -15.18
N ARG A 323 -3.38 9.37 -15.72
CA ARG A 323 -4.25 9.91 -16.79
C ARG A 323 -3.50 10.38 -18.04
N GLY A 324 -2.31 9.82 -18.31
CA GLY A 324 -1.43 10.25 -19.39
C GLY A 324 -0.61 11.51 -19.08
N TYR A 325 -0.66 12.02 -17.84
CA TYR A 325 0.24 13.08 -17.39
C TYR A 325 1.61 12.49 -17.09
N GLY A 326 2.57 12.84 -17.95
CA GLY A 326 3.96 12.47 -17.82
C GLY A 326 4.88 13.66 -17.54
N PRO A 327 6.20 13.40 -17.39
CA PRO A 327 6.81 12.08 -17.47
C PRO A 327 6.62 11.28 -16.16
N VAL A 328 6.79 9.96 -16.21
CA VAL A 328 6.90 9.15 -14.99
C VAL A 328 8.34 9.20 -14.49
N ARG A 329 8.53 9.46 -13.20
CA ARG A 329 9.82 9.56 -12.52
C ARG A 329 9.97 8.52 -11.41
N THR A 330 11.19 8.10 -11.18
CA THR A 330 11.61 7.42 -9.95
C THR A 330 12.85 8.11 -9.44
N GLY A 331 13.10 8.08 -8.13
CA GLY A 331 14.13 8.92 -7.53
C GLY A 331 13.73 10.39 -7.49
N ASN A 332 14.60 11.23 -6.92
CA ASN A 332 14.30 12.65 -6.76
C ASN A 332 15.57 13.50 -6.72
N ALA A 333 15.70 14.42 -7.68
CA ALA A 333 16.85 15.30 -7.79
C ALA A 333 17.00 16.28 -6.61
N ALA A 334 15.99 16.40 -5.73
CA ALA A 334 16.09 17.22 -4.52
C ALA A 334 17.15 16.74 -3.53
N VAL A 335 17.62 15.48 -3.64
CA VAL A 335 18.70 14.95 -2.79
C VAL A 335 20.00 15.79 -2.85
N VAL A 336 20.29 16.43 -4.00
CA VAL A 336 21.48 17.30 -4.16
C VAL A 336 21.18 18.78 -3.92
N GLN A 337 19.93 19.14 -3.66
CA GLN A 337 19.54 20.55 -3.47
C GLN A 337 19.91 21.04 -2.06
N ARG A 338 20.14 22.35 -1.95
CA ARG A 338 20.32 23.02 -0.66
C ARG A 338 18.99 23.65 -0.24
N GLN A 339 18.35 23.06 0.77
CA GLN A 339 17.15 23.59 1.42
C GLN A 339 17.51 23.90 2.88
N ASN A 340 17.44 25.18 3.26
CA ASN A 340 17.93 25.65 4.58
C ASN A 340 16.88 25.50 5.70
N ASP A 341 15.62 25.35 5.33
CA ASP A 341 14.49 25.13 6.23
C ASP A 341 14.47 23.71 6.84
N THR A 342 15.16 22.76 6.23
CA THR A 342 15.43 21.42 6.79
C THR A 342 16.06 21.49 8.20
N TYR A 343 16.93 22.47 8.48
CA TYR A 343 17.60 22.60 9.77
C TYR A 343 16.73 23.20 10.87
N GLY A 344 15.65 23.90 10.49
CA GLY A 344 14.71 24.49 11.45
C GLY A 344 13.47 23.63 11.69
N SER A 345 13.34 22.52 10.96
CA SER A 345 12.30 21.51 11.15
C SER A 345 12.73 20.51 12.22
#